data_AF-A0A6I1JSI8-F1
#
_entry.id   AF-A0A6I1JSI8-F1
#
_cell.length_a   1.000
_cell.length_b   1.000
_cell.length_c   1.000
_cell.angle_alpha   90.00
_cell.angle_beta   90.00
_cell.angle_gamma   90.00
#
_symmetry.space_group_name_H-M   'P 1'
#
loop_
_entity.id
_entity.type
_entity.pdbx_description
1 polymer ?
#
loop_
_entity_poly.entity_id
_entity_poly.type
_entity_poly.pdbx_seq_one_letter_code
_entity_poly.pdbx_strand_id
1 'polypeptide(L)'
;MALLTLFPTDNGIARLLLQPGDIVPRDANQTGRKEHQAPASLRELFASYRNDLRLAYDVASLWWEGTVEAQMDLGHGPEDALKEAFDSRLAGPAAHPNIVWIVRSYWLLCSDTDVKSTSFGFAYPEEVLLQWLIDAGETELVRLIACMPYWPIGLDENGNWC
;
A
#
# COMPACT_ATOMS: atom_id res chain seq x y z
N MET A 1 -0.97 18.60 -6.32
CA MET A 1 0.14 18.31 -7.25
C MET A 1 0.28 16.80 -7.34
N ALA A 2 0.89 16.26 -8.40
CA ALA A 2 1.07 14.82 -8.52
C ALA A 2 2.22 14.37 -7.60
N LEU A 3 2.08 13.27 -6.87
CA LEU A 3 3.09 12.79 -5.94
C LEU A 3 4.44 12.56 -6.64
N LEU A 4 5.52 13.06 -6.05
CA LEU A 4 6.90 12.91 -6.56
C LEU A 4 7.39 11.47 -6.36
N THR A 5 7.62 10.75 -7.46
CA THR A 5 8.05 9.35 -7.44
C THR A 5 9.15 9.11 -8.46
N LEU A 6 10.15 8.29 -8.11
CA LEU A 6 11.25 7.94 -9.03
C LEU A 6 10.86 6.82 -10.01
N PHE A 7 10.08 5.85 -9.55
CA PHE A 7 9.75 4.65 -10.32
C PHE A 7 8.35 4.72 -10.93
N PRO A 8 8.10 4.08 -12.09
CA PRO A 8 6.77 3.98 -12.68
C PRO A 8 5.79 3.27 -11.75
N THR A 9 4.59 3.86 -11.57
CA THR A 9 3.53 3.32 -10.71
C THR A 9 3.12 1.90 -11.11
N ASP A 10 3.00 1.61 -12.40
CA ASP A 10 2.55 0.31 -12.91
C ASP A 10 3.47 -0.85 -12.48
N ASN A 11 4.78 -0.61 -12.42
CA ASN A 11 5.74 -1.60 -11.95
C ASN A 11 5.54 -1.89 -10.46
N GLY A 12 5.23 -0.87 -9.67
CA GLY A 12 4.91 -1.01 -8.25
C GLY A 12 3.60 -1.79 -8.03
N ILE A 13 2.58 -1.47 -8.83
CA ILE A 13 1.29 -2.19 -8.80
C ILE A 13 1.49 -3.68 -9.09
N ALA A 14 2.14 -3.99 -10.22
CA ALA A 14 2.34 -5.37 -10.64
C ALA A 14 3.13 -6.16 -9.59
N ARG A 15 4.20 -5.57 -9.04
CA ARG A 15 5.01 -6.18 -7.97
C ARG A 15 4.17 -6.49 -6.73
N LEU A 16 3.46 -5.49 -6.21
CA LEU A 16 2.73 -5.62 -4.95
C LEU A 16 1.54 -6.58 -5.06
N LEU A 17 0.82 -6.61 -6.19
CA LEU A 17 -0.30 -7.56 -6.35
C LEU A 17 0.16 -9.01 -6.48
N LEU A 18 1.38 -9.27 -6.94
CA LEU A 18 1.92 -10.63 -7.11
C LEU A 18 2.65 -11.14 -5.86
N GLN A 19 3.39 -10.27 -5.19
CA GLN A 19 4.33 -10.64 -4.11
C GLN A 19 3.74 -11.55 -3.01
N PRO A 20 2.52 -11.35 -2.49
CA PRO A 20 2.00 -12.21 -1.42
C PRO A 20 1.87 -13.67 -1.84
N GLY A 21 1.60 -13.91 -3.13
CA GLY A 21 1.52 -15.26 -3.72
C GLY A 21 2.85 -16.01 -3.74
N ASP A 22 3.99 -15.30 -3.69
CA ASP A 22 5.31 -15.92 -3.58
C ASP A 22 5.59 -16.47 -2.17
N ILE A 23 4.86 -15.98 -1.16
CA ILE A 23 5.00 -16.37 0.25
C ILE A 23 3.94 -17.41 0.63
N VAL A 24 2.66 -17.07 0.39
CA VAL A 24 1.52 -17.93 0.66
C VAL A 24 0.81 -18.18 -0.68
N PRO A 25 0.89 -19.40 -1.23
CA PRO A 25 0.26 -19.71 -2.51
C PRO A 25 -1.23 -19.40 -2.50
N ARG A 26 -1.70 -18.73 -3.55
CA ARG A 26 -3.13 -18.48 -3.74
C ARG A 26 -3.86 -19.81 -3.96
N ASP A 27 -5.06 -19.93 -3.39
CA ASP A 27 -5.94 -21.04 -3.70
C ASP A 27 -6.46 -20.86 -5.14
N ALA A 28 -6.15 -21.82 -6.01
CA ALA A 28 -6.56 -21.82 -7.42
C ALA A 28 -8.09 -21.84 -7.61
N ASN A 29 -8.83 -22.27 -6.59
CA ASN A 29 -10.30 -22.27 -6.61
C ASN A 29 -10.91 -20.96 -6.13
N GLN A 30 -10.08 -19.99 -5.70
CA GLN A 30 -10.54 -18.74 -5.14
C GLN A 30 -10.15 -17.59 -6.06
N THR A 31 -11.18 -16.90 -6.56
CA THR A 31 -10.99 -15.68 -7.33
C THR A 31 -11.06 -14.47 -6.42
N GLY A 32 -10.24 -13.48 -6.75
CA GLY A 32 -10.26 -12.20 -6.09
C GLY A 32 -11.65 -11.54 -6.13
N ARG A 33 -12.08 -10.97 -5.01
CA ARG A 33 -13.42 -10.42 -4.86
C ARG A 33 -13.42 -8.94 -5.22
N LYS A 34 -14.41 -8.49 -6.00
CA LYS A 34 -14.65 -7.07 -6.25
C LYS A 34 -15.37 -6.40 -5.08
N GLU A 35 -15.09 -5.12 -4.82
CA GLU A 35 -15.68 -4.36 -3.71
C GLU A 35 -17.21 -4.51 -3.65
N HIS A 36 -17.92 -4.31 -4.77
CA HIS A 36 -19.39 -4.37 -4.81
C HIS A 36 -19.98 -5.75 -4.49
N GLN A 37 -19.18 -6.81 -4.52
CA GLN A 37 -19.58 -8.19 -4.19
C GLN A 37 -19.17 -8.58 -2.76
N ALA A 38 -18.41 -7.72 -2.07
CA ALA A 38 -17.93 -7.96 -0.73
C ALA A 38 -19.03 -7.75 0.34
N PRO A 39 -18.94 -8.45 1.48
CA PRO A 39 -19.82 -8.21 2.61
C PRO A 39 -19.73 -6.75 3.07
N ALA A 40 -20.80 -6.24 3.68
CA ALA A 40 -20.88 -4.84 4.12
C ALA A 40 -19.71 -4.45 5.02
N SER A 41 -19.35 -5.32 5.96
CA SER A 41 -18.21 -5.17 6.87
C SER A 41 -16.87 -4.97 6.15
N LEU A 42 -16.58 -5.71 5.08
CA LEU A 42 -15.34 -5.57 4.32
C LEU A 42 -15.35 -4.29 3.47
N ARG A 43 -16.50 -3.88 2.95
CA ARG A 43 -16.64 -2.59 2.26
C ARG A 43 -16.45 -1.41 3.22
N GLU A 44 -16.97 -1.51 4.44
CA GLU A 44 -16.76 -0.52 5.51
C GLU A 44 -15.30 -0.45 5.94
N LEU A 45 -14.62 -1.59 6.04
CA LEU A 45 -13.17 -1.65 6.29
C LEU A 45 -12.39 -0.93 5.19
N PHE A 46 -12.68 -1.21 3.92
CA PHE A 46 -12.02 -0.53 2.80
C PHE A 46 -12.32 0.98 2.76
N ALA A 47 -13.55 1.38 3.05
CA ALA A 47 -13.91 2.80 3.13
C ALA A 47 -13.11 3.53 4.23
N SER A 48 -12.92 2.87 5.38
CA SER A 48 -12.11 3.38 6.49
C SER A 48 -10.63 3.47 6.11
N TYR A 49 -10.07 2.42 5.51
CA TYR A 49 -8.71 2.39 4.98
C TYR A 49 -8.45 3.55 4.03
N ARG A 50 -9.35 3.76 3.05
CA ARG A 50 -9.23 4.83 2.08
C ARG A 50 -9.25 6.20 2.76
N ASN A 51 -10.10 6.41 3.76
CA ASN A 51 -10.18 7.67 4.48
C ASN A 51 -8.89 7.95 5.27
N ASP A 52 -8.41 6.96 6.01
CA ASP A 52 -7.17 7.09 6.79
C ASP A 52 -5.96 7.34 5.90
N LEU A 53 -5.89 6.63 4.77
CA LEU A 53 -4.81 6.80 3.80
C LEU A 53 -4.84 8.19 3.16
N ARG A 54 -6.01 8.76 2.87
CA ARG A 54 -6.14 10.15 2.37
C ARG A 54 -5.66 11.17 3.40
N LEU A 55 -6.07 11.02 4.66
CA LEU A 55 -5.62 11.92 5.73
C LEU A 55 -4.11 11.86 5.93
N ALA A 56 -3.52 10.67 5.82
CA ALA A 56 -2.07 10.49 5.94
C ALA A 56 -1.30 10.89 4.67
N TYR A 57 -1.92 10.84 3.48
CA TYR A 57 -1.32 11.22 2.20
C TYR A 57 -0.84 12.67 2.20
N ASP A 58 -1.65 13.61 2.71
CA ASP A 58 -1.29 15.02 2.71
C ASP A 58 -0.03 15.28 3.56
N VAL A 59 0.07 14.60 4.70
CA VAL A 59 1.23 14.72 5.59
C VAL A 59 2.46 14.05 4.97
N ALA A 60 2.30 12.85 4.42
CA ALA A 60 3.40 12.09 3.84
C ALA A 60 3.95 12.74 2.56
N SER A 61 3.08 13.32 1.73
CA SER A 61 3.48 14.02 0.50
C SER A 61 4.30 15.28 0.81
N LEU A 62 3.83 16.14 1.73
CA LEU A 62 4.56 17.33 2.17
C LEU A 62 5.92 16.98 2.82
N TRP A 63 5.94 15.95 3.67
CA TRP A 63 7.19 15.46 4.26
C TRP A 63 8.19 15.00 3.19
N TRP A 64 7.69 14.30 2.16
CA TRP A 64 8.51 13.81 1.07
C TRP A 64 9.04 14.93 0.17
N GLU A 65 8.19 15.90 -0.18
CA GLU A 65 8.57 17.11 -0.91
C GLU A 65 9.71 17.84 -0.18
N GLY A 66 9.56 18.09 1.12
CA GLY A 66 10.64 18.69 1.93
C GLY A 66 11.92 17.86 1.99
N THR A 67 11.81 16.52 1.88
CA THR A 67 12.98 15.64 1.81
C THR A 67 13.73 15.78 0.48
N VAL A 68 13.01 15.93 -0.64
CA VAL A 68 13.60 16.18 -1.97
C VAL A 68 14.17 17.60 -2.04
N GLU A 69 13.45 18.60 -1.53
CA GLU A 69 13.93 20.00 -1.45
C GLU A 69 15.23 20.10 -0.66
N ALA A 70 15.34 19.40 0.48
CA ALA A 70 16.59 19.37 1.25
C ALA A 70 17.79 18.85 0.44
N GLN A 71 17.58 17.91 -0.49
CA GLN A 71 18.64 17.45 -1.40
C GLN A 71 18.97 18.50 -2.48
N MET A 72 17.97 19.24 -2.95
CA MET A 72 18.20 20.38 -3.85
C MET A 72 19.02 21.48 -3.17
N ASP A 73 18.76 21.76 -1.90
CA ASP A 73 19.52 22.74 -1.09
C ASP A 73 20.98 22.33 -0.89
N LEU A 74 21.30 21.02 -0.98
CA LEU A 74 22.67 20.50 -0.98
C LEU A 74 23.37 20.65 -2.35
N GLY A 75 22.69 21.22 -3.35
CA GLY A 75 23.23 21.53 -4.67
C GLY A 75 22.91 20.48 -5.74
N HIS A 76 22.09 19.49 -5.44
CA HIS A 76 21.62 18.53 -6.44
C HIS A 76 20.61 19.16 -7.40
N GLY A 77 20.69 18.80 -8.69
CA GLY A 77 19.62 19.12 -9.64
C GLY A 77 18.33 18.36 -9.29
N PRO A 78 17.15 18.79 -9.78
CA PRO A 78 15.87 18.19 -9.38
C PRO A 78 15.78 16.66 -9.55
N GLU A 79 16.30 16.11 -10.65
CA GLU A 79 16.29 14.66 -10.89
C GLU A 79 17.24 13.91 -9.97
N ASP A 80 18.41 14.47 -9.69
CA ASP A 80 19.41 13.84 -8.82
C ASP A 80 19.01 13.95 -7.35
N ALA A 81 18.38 15.06 -6.96
CA ALA A 81 17.79 15.23 -5.64
C ALA A 81 16.71 14.17 -5.36
N LEU A 82 15.85 13.90 -6.34
CA LEU A 82 14.84 12.85 -6.23
C LEU A 82 15.48 11.46 -6.10
N LYS A 83 16.52 11.15 -6.89
CA LYS A 83 17.25 9.87 -6.79
C LYS A 83 17.91 9.71 -5.42
N GLU A 84 18.65 10.72 -4.96
CA GLU A 84 19.36 10.70 -3.68
C GLU A 84 18.40 10.54 -2.49
N ALA A 85 17.25 11.22 -2.56
CA ALA A 85 16.19 11.06 -1.57
C ALA A 85 15.66 9.61 -1.54
N PHE A 86 15.47 8.98 -2.71
CA PHE A 86 15.01 7.59 -2.82
C PHE A 86 16.08 6.59 -2.34
N ASP A 87 17.36 6.82 -2.63
CA ASP A 87 18.45 5.96 -2.15
C ASP A 87 18.54 5.96 -0.63
N SER A 88 18.24 7.11 0.00
CA SER A 88 18.12 7.23 1.45
C SER A 88 16.83 6.62 2.01
N ARG A 89 15.74 6.58 1.21
CA ARG A 89 14.40 6.16 1.62
C ARG A 89 13.69 5.42 0.48
N LEU A 90 13.96 4.11 0.40
CA LEU A 90 13.61 3.24 -0.73
C LEU A 90 12.10 3.06 -1.02
N ALA A 91 11.20 3.69 -0.26
CA ALA A 91 9.76 3.71 -0.49
C ALA A 91 9.18 5.12 -0.74
N GLY A 92 10.06 6.13 -0.90
CA GLY A 92 9.68 7.52 -1.09
C GLY A 92 8.65 8.00 -0.04
N PRO A 93 7.52 8.59 -0.46
CA PRO A 93 6.49 9.08 0.47
C PRO A 93 5.82 7.94 1.27
N ALA A 94 5.79 6.70 0.76
CA ALA A 94 5.25 5.56 1.48
C ALA A 94 6.14 5.08 2.64
N ALA A 95 7.38 5.58 2.73
CA ALA A 95 8.25 5.35 3.87
C ALA A 95 7.80 6.10 5.13
N HIS A 96 6.83 7.02 5.03
CA HIS A 96 6.32 7.75 6.18
C HIS A 96 5.71 6.77 7.21
N PRO A 97 6.10 6.82 8.51
CA PRO A 97 5.70 5.82 9.49
C PRO A 97 4.19 5.62 9.64
N ASN A 98 3.40 6.69 9.49
CA ASN A 98 1.95 6.60 9.55
C ASN A 98 1.35 5.79 8.38
N ILE A 99 1.93 5.90 7.18
CA ILE A 99 1.50 5.11 6.02
C ILE A 99 1.78 3.62 6.26
N VAL A 100 2.98 3.31 6.74
CA VAL A 100 3.37 1.94 7.11
C VAL A 100 2.42 1.37 8.16
N TRP A 101 2.10 2.14 9.20
CA TRP A 101 1.19 1.72 10.26
C TRP A 101 -0.24 1.46 9.76
N ILE A 102 -0.79 2.35 8.92
CA ILE A 102 -2.11 2.17 8.30
C ILE A 102 -2.12 0.88 7.48
N VAL A 103 -1.17 0.71 6.56
CA VAL A 103 -1.11 -0.46 5.68
C VAL A 103 -1.01 -1.76 6.47
N ARG A 104 -0.16 -1.83 7.50
CA ARG A 104 -0.05 -3.01 8.37
C ARG A 104 -1.36 -3.30 9.11
N SER A 105 -1.97 -2.27 9.69
CA SER A 105 -3.19 -2.43 10.48
C SER A 105 -4.33 -2.98 9.63
N TYR A 106 -4.55 -2.41 8.44
CA TYR A 106 -5.59 -2.87 7.53
C TYR A 106 -5.25 -4.22 6.89
N TRP A 107 -3.97 -4.52 6.65
CA TRP A 107 -3.55 -5.85 6.22
C TRP A 107 -3.98 -6.90 7.23
N LEU A 108 -3.62 -6.71 8.51
CA LEU A 108 -3.96 -7.64 9.58
C LEU A 108 -5.48 -7.79 9.75
N LEU A 109 -6.25 -6.70 9.64
CA LEU A 109 -7.71 -6.77 9.68
C LEU A 109 -8.32 -7.55 8.50
N CYS A 110 -7.70 -7.51 7.32
CA CYS A 110 -8.09 -8.36 6.19
C CYS A 110 -7.68 -9.83 6.42
N SER A 111 -6.49 -10.04 7.00
CA SER A 111 -5.90 -11.36 7.26
C SER A 111 -6.48 -12.10 8.47
N ASP A 112 -7.10 -11.42 9.43
CA ASP A 112 -7.79 -12.01 10.60
C ASP A 112 -9.14 -12.66 10.21
N THR A 113 -9.21 -13.14 8.97
CA THR A 113 -10.27 -13.98 8.46
C THR A 113 -9.97 -15.41 8.87
N ASP A 114 -10.26 -15.75 10.13
CA ASP A 114 -10.58 -17.14 10.48
C ASP A 114 -11.56 -17.64 9.41
N VAL A 115 -11.19 -18.70 8.70
CA VAL A 115 -11.95 -19.29 7.58
C VAL A 115 -13.37 -19.69 8.05
N LYS A 116 -13.57 -19.83 9.37
CA LYS A 116 -14.87 -20.06 10.02
C LYS A 116 -15.58 -18.80 10.51
N SER A 117 -14.90 -17.65 10.62
CA SER A 117 -15.55 -16.38 10.95
C SER A 117 -16.19 -15.79 9.69
N THR A 118 -17.51 -15.77 9.69
CA THR A 118 -18.37 -15.23 8.64
C THR A 118 -18.34 -13.70 8.57
N SER A 119 -17.52 -13.03 9.38
CA SER A 119 -17.61 -11.59 9.61
C SER A 119 -17.15 -10.75 8.42
N PHE A 120 -16.13 -11.18 7.66
CA PHE A 120 -15.59 -10.38 6.55
C PHE A 120 -15.58 -11.11 5.20
N GLY A 121 -15.72 -12.43 5.20
CA GLY A 121 -15.52 -13.26 4.00
C GLY A 121 -14.06 -13.24 3.53
N PHE A 122 -13.64 -14.28 2.84
CA PHE A 122 -12.26 -14.36 2.34
C PHE A 122 -12.01 -13.28 1.27
N ALA A 123 -10.98 -12.45 1.49
CA ALA A 123 -10.42 -11.52 0.50
C ALA A 123 -8.92 -11.41 0.71
N TYR A 124 -8.15 -11.43 -0.38
CA TYR A 124 -6.71 -11.22 -0.32
C TYR A 124 -6.40 -9.78 0.09
N PRO A 125 -5.60 -9.54 1.14
CA PRO A 125 -5.31 -8.18 1.62
C PRO A 125 -4.78 -7.26 0.53
N GLU A 126 -3.87 -7.72 -0.33
CA GLU A 126 -3.32 -6.93 -1.42
C GLU A 126 -4.38 -6.50 -2.45
N GLU A 127 -5.46 -7.27 -2.62
CA GLU A 127 -6.55 -6.88 -3.51
C GLU A 127 -7.41 -5.79 -2.87
N VAL A 128 -7.71 -5.91 -1.58
CA VAL A 128 -8.46 -4.89 -0.84
C VAL A 128 -7.65 -3.59 -0.74
N LEU A 129 -6.36 -3.69 -0.43
CA LEU A 129 -5.50 -2.54 -0.13
C LEU A 129 -4.97 -1.83 -1.39
N LEU A 130 -4.96 -2.50 -2.56
CA LEU A 130 -4.44 -1.93 -3.81
C LEU A 130 -5.37 -2.11 -5.00
N GLN A 131 -5.85 -3.32 -5.31
CA GLN A 131 -6.72 -3.52 -6.48
C GLN A 131 -8.03 -2.72 -6.37
N TRP A 132 -8.61 -2.61 -5.18
CA TRP A 132 -9.83 -1.83 -5.00
C TRP A 132 -9.59 -0.33 -5.09
N LEU A 133 -8.41 0.17 -4.70
CA LEU A 133 -8.04 1.58 -4.96
C LEU A 133 -7.95 1.86 -6.47
N ILE A 134 -7.41 0.92 -7.24
CA ILE A 134 -7.35 1.00 -8.71
C ILE A 134 -8.76 1.02 -9.29
N ASP A 135 -9.60 0.04 -8.89
CA ASP A 135 -10.97 -0.08 -9.38
C ASP A 135 -11.83 1.16 -9.01
N ALA A 136 -11.54 1.81 -7.88
CA ALA A 136 -12.20 3.03 -7.42
C ALA A 136 -11.66 4.32 -8.06
N GLY A 137 -10.58 4.25 -8.85
CA GLY A 137 -9.97 5.42 -9.50
C GLY A 137 -9.17 6.33 -8.57
N GLU A 138 -8.66 5.80 -7.45
CA GLU A 138 -7.91 6.57 -6.44
C GLU A 138 -6.44 6.78 -6.86
N THR A 139 -6.21 7.42 -8.01
CA THR A 139 -4.91 7.49 -8.71
C THR A 139 -3.72 7.86 -7.81
N GLU A 140 -3.86 8.88 -6.96
CA GLU A 140 -2.75 9.33 -6.09
C GLU A 140 -2.51 8.40 -4.90
N LEU A 141 -3.55 7.74 -4.37
CA LEU A 141 -3.39 6.74 -3.32
C LEU A 141 -2.75 5.48 -3.88
N VAL A 142 -3.15 5.06 -5.08
CA VAL A 142 -2.50 3.96 -5.81
C VAL A 142 -1.02 4.28 -6.02
N ARG A 143 -0.69 5.49 -6.47
CA ARG A 143 0.69 5.94 -6.65
C ARG A 143 1.49 5.90 -5.34
N LEU A 144 0.89 6.37 -4.24
CA LEU A 144 1.51 6.30 -2.91
C LEU A 144 1.82 4.85 -2.53
N ILE A 145 0.84 3.95 -2.56
CA ILE A 145 1.05 2.54 -2.18
C ILE A 145 2.06 1.85 -3.10
N ALA A 146 1.99 2.09 -4.40
CA ALA A 146 2.92 1.51 -5.39
C ALA A 146 4.39 1.94 -5.18
N CYS A 147 4.67 2.97 -4.39
CA CYS A 147 6.04 3.32 -4.00
C CYS A 147 6.67 2.30 -3.04
N MET A 148 5.86 1.50 -2.33
CA MET A 148 6.39 0.50 -1.41
C MET A 148 7.14 -0.60 -2.18
N PRO A 149 8.42 -0.88 -1.86
CA PRO A 149 9.17 -1.94 -2.52
C PRO A 149 8.61 -3.34 -2.19
N TYR A 150 7.98 -3.48 -1.03
CA TYR A 150 7.31 -4.68 -0.56
C TYR A 150 6.19 -4.33 0.42
N TRP A 151 5.24 -5.23 0.64
CA TRP A 151 4.26 -5.08 1.70
C TRP A 151 4.94 -5.07 3.07
N PRO A 152 4.69 -4.09 3.95
CA PRO A 152 5.39 -3.95 5.23
C PRO A 152 4.91 -4.95 6.30
N ILE A 153 4.69 -6.20 5.91
CA ILE A 153 4.14 -7.29 6.73
C ILE A 153 5.03 -8.54 6.59
N GLY A 154 5.10 -9.36 7.63
CA GLY A 154 5.80 -10.64 7.61
C GLY A 154 4.92 -11.79 8.10
N LEU A 155 5.53 -12.97 8.21
CA LEU A 155 4.94 -14.10 8.91
C LEU A 155 5.61 -14.30 10.26
N ASP A 156 4.83 -14.68 11.27
CA ASP A 156 5.32 -15.13 12.56
C ASP A 156 5.90 -16.57 12.48
N GLU A 157 6.38 -17.08 13.61
CA GLU A 157 6.94 -18.45 13.70
C GLU A 157 5.93 -19.56 13.38
N ASN A 158 4.63 -19.25 13.37
CA ASN A 158 3.53 -20.17 13.13
C ASN A 158 2.95 -20.03 11.70
N GLY A 159 3.47 -19.10 10.89
CA GLY A 159 3.00 -18.84 9.53
C GLY A 159 1.77 -17.92 9.47
N ASN A 160 1.46 -17.17 10.53
CA ASN A 160 0.42 -16.14 10.52
C ASN A 160 1.00 -14.78 10.15
N TRP A 161 0.23 -13.93 9.47
CA TRP A 161 0.64 -12.55 9.19
C TRP A 161 0.85 -11.73 10.47
N CYS A 162 1.97 -10.99 10.56
CA CYS A 162 2.33 -10.15 11.72
C CYS A 162 3.05 -8.83 11.36
#